data_AF-A0A3A0FYZ4-F1
#
_entry.id   AF-A0A3A0FYZ4-F1
#
_cell.length_a   1.000
_cell.length_b   1.000
_cell.length_c   1.000
_cell.angle_alpha   90.00
_cell.angle_beta   90.00
_cell.angle_gamma   90.00
#
_symmetry.space_group_name_H-M   'P 1'
#
loop_
_entity.id
_entity.type
_entity.pdbx_description
1 polymer ?
#
loop_
_entity_poly.entity_id
_entity_poly.type
_entity_poly.pdbx_seq_one_letter_code
_entity_poly.pdbx_strand_id
1 'polypeptide(L)'
;MTPRGGGWARLAGHARAGAIAGGLIVFLGLVGVLETFGKRSIVEDVVGLPEVLGLTIVFALARRACSPAAAGRDVVGGALAGLVAAVVVGGFVAVGPTFALGGVEIRLRDMFIRASPQLYAILDAFLWHLPLAGLLAGAVAFVPPALRRPAGAGLAAVVLVGLLSDHVKLVLDHNAVPAAWTRRLISGKALTPGGATLVWLVVALARGAWVARGGAVRAALAARPPAE
;
A
#
# COMPACT_ATOMS: atom_id res chain seq x y z
N MET A 1 3.20 41.78 -6.15
CA MET A 1 3.51 40.82 -7.23
C MET A 1 3.69 39.45 -6.61
N THR A 2 2.67 38.59 -6.71
CA THR A 2 2.70 37.22 -6.20
C THR A 2 3.47 36.32 -7.16
N PRO A 3 4.39 35.46 -6.68
CA PRO A 3 5.19 34.65 -7.57
C PRO A 3 4.31 33.55 -8.20
N ARG A 4 4.04 33.69 -9.51
CA ARG A 4 3.35 32.71 -10.37
C ARG A 4 4.12 31.38 -10.55
N GLY A 5 5.17 31.11 -9.78
CA GLY A 5 6.05 29.93 -9.92
C GLY A 5 5.66 28.68 -9.12
N GLY A 6 4.65 28.73 -8.25
CA GLY A 6 4.39 27.65 -7.28
C GLY A 6 3.66 26.40 -7.81
N GLY A 7 2.91 26.51 -8.91
CA GLY A 7 2.08 25.41 -9.43
C GLY A 7 2.88 24.35 -10.19
N TRP A 8 3.72 24.79 -11.13
CA TRP A 8 4.51 23.91 -12.00
C TRP A 8 5.54 23.08 -11.22
N ALA A 9 6.26 23.70 -10.29
CA ALA A 9 7.24 22.99 -9.46
C ALA A 9 6.58 21.89 -8.59
N ARG A 10 5.33 22.10 -8.15
CA ARG A 10 4.58 21.10 -7.37
C ARG A 10 4.10 19.95 -8.25
N LEU A 11 3.53 20.24 -9.42
CA LEU A 11 3.13 19.20 -10.38
C LEU A 11 4.33 18.36 -10.80
N ALA A 12 5.48 18.98 -11.06
CA ALA A 12 6.73 18.27 -11.32
C ALA A 12 7.16 17.39 -10.13
N GLY A 13 6.98 17.84 -8.89
CA GLY A 13 7.22 17.05 -7.69
C GLY A 13 6.35 15.78 -7.61
N HIS A 14 5.05 15.91 -7.90
CA HIS A 14 4.13 14.76 -7.95
C HIS A 14 4.46 13.79 -9.09
N ALA A 15 4.75 14.31 -10.29
CA ALA A 15 5.17 13.49 -11.41
C ALA A 15 6.47 12.74 -11.11
N ARG A 16 7.46 13.40 -10.49
CA ARG A 16 8.71 12.77 -10.05
C ARG A 16 8.45 11.67 -9.01
N ALA A 17 7.58 11.91 -8.04
CA ALA A 17 7.20 10.90 -7.05
C ALA A 17 6.56 9.67 -7.72
N GLY A 18 5.67 9.89 -8.69
CA GLY A 18 5.07 8.83 -9.50
C GLY A 18 6.09 8.04 -10.31
N ALA A 19 7.02 8.73 -10.97
CA ALA A 19 8.07 8.09 -11.76
C ALA A 19 9.00 7.23 -10.89
N ILE A 20 9.39 7.73 -9.71
CA ILE A 20 10.19 6.96 -8.74
C ILE A 20 9.40 5.75 -8.24
N ALA A 21 8.11 5.91 -7.94
CA ALA A 21 7.26 4.81 -7.48
C ALA A 21 7.12 3.72 -8.54
N GLY A 22 6.81 4.08 -9.78
CA GLY A 22 6.71 3.14 -10.90
C GLY A 22 8.04 2.45 -11.18
N GLY A 23 9.15 3.20 -11.17
CA GLY A 23 10.49 2.63 -11.32
C GLY A 23 10.85 1.64 -10.21
N LEU A 24 10.49 1.93 -8.96
CA LEU A 24 10.70 1.03 -7.83
C LEU A 24 9.89 -0.26 -7.97
N ILE A 25 8.63 -0.17 -8.41
CA ILE A 25 7.77 -1.33 -8.66
C ILE A 25 8.36 -2.22 -9.76
N VAL A 26 8.77 -1.62 -10.88
CA VAL A 26 9.42 -2.35 -11.99
C VAL A 26 10.72 -3.00 -11.50
N PHE A 27 11.55 -2.27 -10.76
CA PHE A 27 12.79 -2.79 -10.19
C PHE A 27 12.53 -3.99 -9.27
N LEU A 28 11.57 -3.89 -8.34
CA LEU A 28 11.19 -4.99 -7.46
C LEU A 28 10.65 -6.20 -8.24
N GLY A 29 9.93 -5.94 -9.33
CA GLY A 29 9.48 -6.95 -10.28
C GLY A 29 10.66 -7.68 -10.93
N LEU A 30 11.61 -6.93 -11.48
CA LEU A 30 12.82 -7.45 -12.13
C LEU A 30 13.76 -8.17 -11.17
N VAL A 31 13.83 -7.76 -9.90
CA VAL A 31 14.56 -8.49 -8.87
C VAL A 31 13.79 -9.76 -8.44
N GLY A 32 12.55 -9.96 -8.89
CA GLY A 32 11.72 -11.14 -8.61
C GLY A 32 11.05 -11.13 -7.24
N VAL A 33 11.05 -9.98 -6.55
CA VAL A 33 10.37 -9.83 -5.24
C VAL A 33 8.87 -9.99 -5.42
N LEU A 34 8.29 -9.35 -6.45
CA LEU A 34 6.84 -9.43 -6.71
C LEU A 34 6.41 -10.85 -7.11
N GLU A 35 7.20 -11.55 -7.92
CA GLU A 35 6.91 -12.93 -8.33
C GLU A 35 6.98 -13.91 -7.15
N THR A 36 7.99 -13.77 -6.29
CA THR A 36 8.14 -14.58 -5.05
C THR A 36 6.90 -14.45 -4.15
N PHE A 37 6.30 -13.26 -4.10
CA PHE A 37 5.10 -12.99 -3.31
C PHE A 37 3.79 -13.19 -4.07
N GLY A 38 3.82 -13.50 -5.38
CA GLY A 38 2.65 -13.61 -6.23
C GLY A 38 1.65 -14.71 -5.84
N LYS A 39 2.08 -15.69 -5.04
CA LYS A 39 1.21 -16.75 -4.51
C LYS A 39 0.61 -16.43 -3.14
N ARG A 40 0.95 -15.28 -2.55
CA ARG A 40 0.47 -14.87 -1.23
C ARG A 40 -0.61 -13.81 -1.38
N SER A 41 -1.82 -14.17 -0.94
CA SER A 41 -2.93 -13.24 -0.76
C SER A 41 -2.93 -12.72 0.68
N ILE A 42 -3.18 -11.43 0.88
CA ILE A 42 -3.37 -10.85 2.22
C ILE A 42 -4.83 -11.02 2.62
N VAL A 43 -5.72 -10.63 1.70
CA VAL A 43 -7.16 -10.84 1.80
C VAL A 43 -7.56 -11.76 0.66
N GLU A 44 -8.19 -12.88 1.01
CA GLU A 44 -8.68 -13.88 0.06
C GLU A 44 -9.51 -13.22 -1.05
N ASP A 45 -9.19 -13.56 -2.30
CA ASP A 45 -9.84 -13.10 -3.54
C ASP A 45 -10.01 -11.58 -3.73
N VAL A 46 -9.37 -10.77 -2.88
CA VAL A 46 -9.52 -9.31 -2.89
C VAL A 46 -8.19 -8.64 -3.19
N VAL A 47 -7.14 -8.92 -2.41
CA VAL A 47 -5.86 -8.23 -2.57
C VAL A 47 -4.66 -9.14 -2.31
N GLY A 48 -3.75 -9.15 -3.29
CA GLY A 48 -2.47 -9.85 -3.24
C GLY A 48 -1.36 -9.08 -2.51
N LEU A 49 -0.34 -9.79 -2.04
CA LEU A 49 0.83 -9.15 -1.42
C LEU A 49 1.63 -8.25 -2.38
N PRO A 50 1.87 -8.61 -3.67
CA PRO A 50 2.56 -7.72 -4.61
C PRO A 50 1.80 -6.42 -4.85
N GLU A 51 0.47 -6.50 -4.90
CA GLU A 51 -0.42 -5.37 -5.06
C GLU A 51 -0.34 -4.44 -3.85
N VAL A 52 -0.47 -4.95 -2.62
CA VAL A 52 -0.30 -4.10 -1.42
C VAL A 52 1.05 -3.41 -1.41
N LEU A 53 2.11 -4.12 -1.77
CA LEU A 53 3.45 -3.54 -1.82
C LEU A 53 3.51 -2.37 -2.83
N GLY A 54 3.04 -2.59 -4.06
CA GLY A 54 3.00 -1.58 -5.11
C GLY A 54 2.14 -0.37 -4.74
N LEU A 55 0.93 -0.61 -4.24
CA LEU A 55 0.00 0.45 -3.80
C LEU A 55 0.57 1.24 -2.63
N THR A 56 1.24 0.58 -1.68
CA THR A 56 1.87 1.24 -0.54
C THR A 56 3.02 2.14 -0.98
N ILE A 57 3.84 1.70 -1.94
CA ILE A 57 4.94 2.51 -2.51
C ILE A 57 4.38 3.78 -3.15
N VAL A 58 3.39 3.64 -4.04
CA VAL A 58 2.75 4.80 -4.70
C VAL A 58 2.11 5.72 -3.67
N PHE A 59 1.31 5.16 -2.75
CA PHE A 59 0.64 5.93 -1.72
C PHE A 59 1.63 6.71 -0.85
N ALA A 60 2.71 6.08 -0.38
CA ALA A 60 3.69 6.71 0.48
C ALA A 60 4.44 7.84 -0.23
N LEU A 61 4.90 7.61 -1.46
CA LEU A 61 5.63 8.62 -2.24
C LEU A 61 4.73 9.78 -2.68
N ALA A 62 3.51 9.49 -3.14
CA ALA A 62 2.52 10.51 -3.46
C ALA A 62 2.18 11.33 -2.21
N ARG A 63 1.98 10.68 -1.05
CA ARG A 63 1.64 11.39 0.19
C ARG A 63 2.75 12.31 0.69
N ARG A 64 4.02 11.94 0.49
CA ARG A 64 5.18 12.79 0.84
C ARG A 64 5.27 14.03 -0.05
N ALA A 65 4.77 13.97 -1.28
CA ALA A 65 4.70 15.12 -2.17
C ALA A 65 3.54 16.08 -1.83
N CYS A 66 2.51 15.63 -1.10
CA CYS A 66 1.37 16.45 -0.69
C CYS A 66 1.66 17.36 0.53
N SER A 67 1.12 18.58 0.52
CA SER A 67 1.23 19.62 1.55
C SER A 67 -0.14 19.95 2.18
N PRO A 68 -0.26 19.99 3.53
CA PRO A 68 -1.53 20.32 4.20
C PRO A 68 -2.19 21.63 3.76
N ALA A 69 -1.40 22.61 3.29
CA ALA A 69 -1.88 23.92 2.87
C ALA A 69 -2.57 23.94 1.49
N ALA A 70 -2.57 22.83 0.74
CA ALA A 70 -3.06 22.78 -0.64
C ALA A 70 -3.94 21.54 -0.93
N ALA A 71 -4.74 21.10 0.05
CA ALA A 71 -5.48 19.84 0.01
C ALA A 71 -6.23 19.54 -1.31
N GLY A 72 -6.91 20.53 -1.91
CA GLY A 72 -7.62 20.33 -3.19
C GLY A 72 -6.68 20.10 -4.38
N ARG A 73 -5.56 20.82 -4.45
CA ARG A 73 -4.55 20.62 -5.51
C ARG A 73 -3.74 19.34 -5.30
N ASP A 74 -3.58 18.93 -4.06
CA ASP A 74 -2.88 17.71 -3.69
C ASP A 74 -3.64 16.43 -4.06
N VAL A 75 -4.97 16.47 -4.16
CA VAL A 75 -5.75 15.34 -4.71
C VAL A 75 -5.41 15.13 -6.18
N VAL A 76 -5.42 16.22 -6.95
CA VAL A 76 -5.05 16.19 -8.37
C VAL A 76 -3.58 15.79 -8.53
N GLY A 77 -2.69 16.35 -7.69
CA GLY A 77 -1.27 15.99 -7.67
C GLY A 77 -1.02 14.52 -7.29
N GLY A 78 -1.74 14.01 -6.29
CA GLY A 78 -1.68 12.60 -5.90
C GLY A 78 -2.15 11.68 -7.03
N ALA A 79 -3.28 12.00 -7.66
CA ALA A 79 -3.79 11.26 -8.82
C ALA A 79 -2.78 11.28 -9.98
N LEU A 80 -2.14 12.42 -10.25
CA LEU A 80 -1.07 12.53 -11.24
C LEU A 80 0.12 11.64 -10.90
N ALA A 81 0.54 11.58 -9.62
CA ALA A 81 1.62 10.70 -9.20
C ALA A 81 1.27 9.21 -9.44
N GLY A 82 0.04 8.80 -9.09
CA GLY A 82 -0.45 7.45 -9.36
C GLY A 82 -0.55 7.13 -10.85
N LEU A 83 -1.03 8.09 -11.65
CA LEU A 83 -1.11 7.98 -13.11
C LEU A 83 0.29 7.83 -13.73
N VAL A 84 1.26 8.66 -13.33
CA VAL A 84 2.63 8.56 -13.82
C VAL A 84 3.26 7.22 -13.43
N ALA A 85 3.03 6.74 -12.20
CA ALA A 85 3.48 5.41 -11.80
C ALA A 85 2.85 4.32 -12.69
N ALA A 86 1.54 4.42 -12.97
CA ALA A 86 0.85 3.50 -13.87
C ALA A 86 1.40 3.57 -15.30
N VAL A 87 1.73 4.75 -15.83
CA VAL A 87 2.35 4.89 -17.16
C VAL A 87 3.74 4.23 -17.19
N VAL A 88 4.54 4.37 -16.13
CA VAL A 88 5.87 3.74 -16.06
C VAL A 88 5.75 2.22 -16.00
N VAL A 89 4.89 1.69 -15.13
CA VAL A 89 4.67 0.24 -14.99
C VAL A 89 4.01 -0.33 -16.25
N GLY A 90 2.98 0.33 -16.76
CA GLY A 90 2.24 -0.06 -17.97
C GLY A 90 3.12 0.01 -19.21
N GLY A 91 4.01 1.00 -19.30
CA GLY A 91 5.04 1.06 -20.34
C GLY A 91 5.97 -0.15 -20.28
N PHE A 92 6.41 -0.55 -19.08
CA PHE A 92 7.19 -1.78 -18.92
C PHE A 92 6.42 -3.05 -19.29
N VAL A 93 5.12 -3.14 -18.96
CA VAL A 93 4.27 -4.29 -19.31
C VAL A 93 3.97 -4.35 -20.81
N ALA A 94 3.72 -3.20 -21.45
CA ALA A 94 3.39 -3.12 -22.87
C ALA A 94 4.62 -3.32 -23.77
N VAL A 95 5.77 -2.78 -23.36
CA VAL A 95 7.03 -2.85 -24.12
C VAL A 95 7.78 -4.15 -23.82
N GLY A 96 7.67 -4.66 -22.59
CA GLY A 96 8.30 -5.89 -22.09
C GLY A 96 8.32 -7.07 -23.08
N PRO A 97 7.15 -7.56 -23.50
CA PRO A 97 7.03 -8.77 -24.30
C PRO A 97 7.47 -8.62 -25.77
N THR A 98 7.35 -7.42 -26.35
CA THR A 98 7.40 -7.20 -27.81
C THR A 98 8.33 -6.07 -28.24
N PHE A 99 9.33 -5.70 -27.45
CA PHE A 99 10.23 -4.61 -27.82
C PHE A 99 11.06 -4.99 -29.05
N ALA A 100 10.77 -4.37 -30.19
CA ALA A 100 11.56 -4.47 -31.40
C ALA A 100 12.28 -3.14 -31.65
N LEU A 101 13.61 -3.13 -31.56
CA LEU A 101 14.43 -1.96 -31.90
C LEU A 101 15.11 -2.24 -33.25
N GLY A 102 14.77 -1.48 -34.29
CA GLY A 102 15.42 -1.60 -35.60
C GLY A 102 15.15 -2.92 -36.34
N GLY A 103 14.01 -3.57 -36.11
CA GLY A 103 13.62 -4.83 -36.78
C GLY A 103 14.16 -6.09 -36.11
N VAL A 104 14.89 -5.97 -35.00
CA VAL A 104 15.29 -7.09 -34.15
C VAL A 104 14.36 -7.14 -32.94
N GLU A 105 13.64 -8.26 -32.77
CA GLU A 105 12.87 -8.54 -31.56
C GLU A 105 13.84 -8.75 -30.38
N ILE A 106 13.97 -7.75 -29.53
CA ILE A 106 14.73 -7.84 -28.28
C ILE A 106 13.72 -8.19 -27.19
N ARG A 107 13.59 -9.48 -26.88
CA ARG A 107 12.78 -9.89 -25.74
C ARG A 107 13.48 -9.43 -24.48
N LEU A 108 12.83 -8.59 -23.66
CA LEU A 108 13.41 -8.12 -22.40
C LEU A 108 13.77 -9.28 -21.44
N ARG A 109 13.19 -10.47 -21.64
CA ARG A 109 13.61 -11.74 -21.02
C ARG A 109 15.07 -12.11 -21.28
N ASP A 110 15.60 -11.75 -22.45
CA ASP A 110 16.97 -12.05 -22.87
C ASP A 110 17.98 -11.11 -22.17
N MET A 111 17.52 -9.92 -21.71
CA MET A 111 18.31 -8.98 -20.89
C MET A 111 18.07 -9.14 -19.39
N PHE A 112 16.86 -9.55 -19.00
CA PHE A 112 16.45 -9.75 -17.62
C PHE A 112 15.82 -11.13 -17.48
N ILE A 113 16.60 -12.08 -16.94
CA ILE A 113 16.19 -13.47 -16.70
C ILE A 113 14.84 -13.57 -15.96
N ARG A 114 14.49 -12.57 -15.14
CA ARG A 114 13.28 -12.50 -14.32
C ARG A 114 12.10 -11.75 -14.95
N ALA A 115 12.18 -11.31 -16.20
CA ALA A 115 11.04 -10.77 -16.93
C ALA A 115 10.12 -11.92 -17.42
N SER A 116 9.45 -12.58 -16.46
CA SER A 116 8.60 -13.75 -16.71
C SER A 116 7.18 -13.34 -17.12
N PRO A 117 6.44 -14.20 -17.86
CA PRO A 117 5.01 -14.00 -18.11
C PRO A 117 4.19 -13.80 -16.83
N GLN A 118 4.59 -14.47 -15.75
CA GLN A 118 3.96 -14.35 -14.45
C GLN A 118 4.16 -12.95 -13.85
N LEU A 119 5.35 -12.35 -13.98
CA LEU A 119 5.59 -10.99 -13.54
C LEU A 119 4.69 -10.00 -14.30
N TYR A 120 4.57 -10.13 -15.62
CA TYR A 120 3.71 -9.26 -16.41
C TYR A 120 2.24 -9.37 -15.99
N ALA A 121 1.74 -10.59 -15.77
CA ALA A 121 0.39 -10.81 -15.26
C ALA A 121 0.17 -10.17 -13.88
N ILE A 122 1.15 -10.27 -12.97
CA ILE A 122 1.08 -9.64 -11.64
C ILE A 122 1.02 -8.11 -11.78
N LEU A 123 1.88 -7.51 -12.60
CA LEU A 123 1.92 -6.05 -12.79
C LEU A 123 0.65 -5.52 -13.47
N ASP A 124 0.13 -6.24 -14.46
CA ASP A 124 -1.10 -5.90 -15.17
C ASP A 124 -2.33 -5.96 -14.24
N ALA A 125 -2.38 -6.99 -13.38
CA ALA A 125 -3.49 -7.20 -12.46
C ALA A 125 -3.74 -6.03 -11.51
N PHE A 126 -2.71 -5.26 -11.13
CA PHE A 126 -2.88 -4.10 -10.26
C PHE A 126 -2.62 -2.74 -10.92
N LEU A 127 -2.36 -2.71 -12.23
CA LEU A 127 -2.00 -1.48 -12.96
C LEU A 127 -3.03 -0.37 -12.79
N TRP A 128 -4.31 -0.72 -12.88
CA TRP A 128 -5.46 0.18 -12.77
C TRP A 128 -5.73 0.66 -11.33
N HIS A 129 -5.14 0.03 -10.32
CA HIS A 129 -5.23 0.47 -8.93
C HIS A 129 -4.20 1.56 -8.58
N LEU A 130 -3.11 1.70 -9.34
CA LEU A 130 -2.05 2.67 -9.06
C LEU A 130 -2.52 4.14 -9.09
N PRO A 131 -3.36 4.58 -10.06
CA PRO A 131 -3.95 5.92 -10.03
C PRO A 131 -4.84 6.13 -8.80
N LEU A 132 -5.58 5.09 -8.39
CA LEU A 132 -6.41 5.11 -7.19
C LEU A 132 -5.56 5.29 -5.92
N ALA A 133 -4.45 4.57 -5.78
CA ALA A 133 -3.55 4.74 -4.65
C ALA A 133 -2.98 6.16 -4.56
N GLY A 134 -2.62 6.76 -5.70
CA GLY A 134 -2.18 8.14 -5.78
C GLY A 134 -3.28 9.13 -5.38
N LEU A 135 -4.49 8.94 -5.90
CA LEU A 135 -5.67 9.74 -5.55
C LEU A 135 -5.97 9.67 -4.04
N LEU A 136 -5.98 8.46 -3.48
CA LEU A 136 -6.21 8.24 -2.04
C LEU A 136 -5.14 8.93 -1.20
N ALA A 137 -3.88 8.93 -1.62
CA ALA A 137 -2.82 9.65 -0.93
C ALA A 137 -3.10 11.15 -0.80
N GLY A 138 -3.62 11.78 -1.87
CA GLY A 138 -4.06 13.17 -1.84
C GLY A 138 -5.34 13.35 -1.00
N ALA A 139 -6.32 12.47 -1.16
CA ALA A 139 -7.61 12.55 -0.47
C ALA A 139 -7.50 12.41 1.05
N VAL A 140 -6.48 11.68 1.54
CA VAL A 140 -6.15 11.58 2.97
C VAL A 140 -5.86 12.96 3.61
N ALA A 141 -5.58 14.01 2.84
CA ALA A 141 -5.50 15.37 3.36
C ALA A 141 -6.84 15.90 3.93
N PHE A 142 -7.97 15.43 3.41
CA PHE A 142 -9.32 15.82 3.87
C PHE A 142 -9.78 15.04 5.10
N VAL A 143 -9.12 13.94 5.44
CA VAL A 143 -9.47 13.13 6.60
C VAL A 143 -8.95 13.80 7.87
N PRO A 144 -9.79 14.00 8.91
CA PRO A 144 -9.35 14.56 10.19
C PRO A 144 -8.16 13.78 10.78
N PRO A 145 -7.16 14.45 11.39
CA PRO A 145 -6.00 13.78 12.00
C PRO A 145 -6.38 12.72 13.03
N ALA A 146 -7.51 12.92 13.71
CA ALA A 146 -8.09 11.99 14.68
C ALA A 146 -8.48 10.64 14.06
N LEU A 147 -8.91 10.61 12.78
CA LEU A 147 -9.31 9.39 12.07
C LEU A 147 -8.16 8.81 11.24
N ARG A 148 -7.24 9.65 10.74
CA ARG A 148 -6.11 9.21 9.90
C ARG A 148 -5.20 8.20 10.61
N ARG A 149 -4.79 8.48 11.84
CA ARG A 149 -3.84 7.63 12.57
C ARG A 149 -4.46 6.28 12.94
N PRO A 150 -5.69 6.21 13.49
CA PRO A 150 -6.32 4.94 13.80
C PRO A 150 -6.65 4.11 12.55
N ALA A 151 -7.19 4.73 11.49
CA ALA A 151 -7.48 4.03 10.25
C ALA A 151 -6.22 3.45 9.60
N GLY A 152 -5.13 4.23 9.58
CA GLY A 152 -3.83 3.77 9.08
C GLY A 152 -3.24 2.63 9.91
N ALA A 153 -3.38 2.68 11.24
CA ALA A 153 -2.95 1.59 12.12
C ALA A 153 -3.77 0.31 11.89
N GLY A 154 -5.08 0.44 11.68
CA GLY A 154 -5.94 -0.68 11.32
C GLY A 154 -5.53 -1.31 10.00
N LEU A 155 -5.27 -0.51 8.96
CA LEU A 155 -4.84 -1.03 7.65
C LEU A 155 -3.47 -1.72 7.76
N ALA A 156 -2.52 -1.11 8.49
CA ALA A 156 -1.22 -1.72 8.75
C ALA A 156 -1.37 -3.06 9.50
N ALA A 157 -2.30 -3.15 10.45
CA ALA A 157 -2.58 -4.40 11.14
C ALA A 157 -3.20 -5.46 10.22
N VAL A 158 -4.10 -5.10 9.31
CA VAL A 158 -4.62 -6.05 8.30
C VAL A 158 -3.48 -6.61 7.45
N VAL A 159 -2.57 -5.75 6.98
CA VAL A 159 -1.40 -6.18 6.20
C VAL A 159 -0.50 -7.10 7.01
N LEU A 160 -0.18 -6.73 8.25
CA LEU A 160 0.67 -7.55 9.13
C LEU A 160 0.02 -8.89 9.47
N VAL A 161 -1.24 -8.88 9.90
CA VAL A 161 -1.97 -10.11 10.25
C VAL A 161 -2.16 -11.00 9.03
N GLY A 162 -2.47 -10.43 7.86
CA GLY A 162 -2.58 -11.20 6.61
C GLY A 162 -1.24 -11.78 6.15
N LEU A 163 -0.14 -11.06 6.34
CA LEU A 163 1.21 -11.57 6.06
C LEU A 163 1.60 -12.72 7.01
N LEU A 164 1.15 -12.65 8.26
CA LEU A 164 1.39 -13.64 9.30
C LEU A 164 0.22 -14.63 9.45
N SER A 165 -0.71 -14.73 8.49
CA SER A 165 -1.92 -15.54 8.58
C SER A 165 -1.64 -17.00 8.99
N ASP A 166 -0.61 -17.61 8.40
CA ASP A 166 -0.17 -18.97 8.73
C ASP A 166 0.24 -19.11 10.22
N HIS A 167 0.96 -18.11 10.75
CA HIS A 167 1.37 -18.09 12.16
C HIS A 167 0.19 -17.79 13.08
N VAL A 168 -0.71 -16.89 12.69
CA VAL A 168 -1.92 -16.58 13.45
C VAL A 168 -2.80 -17.82 13.55
N LYS A 169 -2.99 -18.54 12.45
CA LYS A 169 -3.72 -19.80 12.42
C LYS A 169 -3.09 -20.83 13.36
N LEU A 170 -1.77 -21.00 13.31
CA LEU A 170 -1.03 -21.89 14.20
C LEU A 170 -1.28 -21.53 15.69
N VAL A 171 -1.24 -20.25 16.04
CA VAL A 171 -1.50 -19.79 17.41
C VAL A 171 -2.96 -20.02 17.82
N LEU A 172 -3.93 -19.77 16.94
CA LEU A 172 -5.35 -20.00 17.21
C LEU A 172 -5.66 -21.49 17.42
N ASP A 173 -5.10 -22.35 16.58
CA ASP A 173 -5.26 -23.79 16.68
C ASP A 173 -4.63 -24.32 17.99
N HIS A 174 -3.46 -23.76 18.39
CA HIS A 174 -2.82 -24.10 19.66
C HIS A 174 -3.64 -23.67 20.90
N ASN A 175 -4.33 -22.52 20.83
CA ASN A 175 -5.16 -22.01 21.94
C ASN A 175 -6.59 -22.58 21.96
N ALA A 176 -6.84 -23.67 21.21
CA ALA A 176 -8.15 -24.33 21.12
C ALA A 176 -9.31 -23.40 20.74
N VAL A 177 -9.04 -22.36 19.93
CA VAL A 177 -10.09 -21.47 19.42
C VAL A 177 -11.02 -22.28 18.51
N PRO A 178 -12.36 -22.19 18.65
CA PRO A 178 -13.27 -23.00 17.86
C PRO A 178 -13.04 -22.81 16.36
N ALA A 179 -12.92 -23.91 15.61
CA ALA A 179 -12.62 -23.88 14.18
C ALA A 179 -13.61 -23.05 13.34
N ALA A 180 -14.84 -22.87 13.84
CA ALA A 180 -15.83 -21.97 13.23
C ALA A 180 -15.37 -20.49 13.23
N TRP A 181 -14.74 -20.03 14.31
CA TRP A 181 -14.16 -18.70 14.40
C TRP A 181 -12.92 -18.56 13.54
N THR A 182 -12.01 -19.55 13.59
CA THR A 182 -10.79 -19.55 12.77
C THR A 182 -11.11 -19.48 11.29
N ARG A 183 -12.08 -20.28 10.80
CA ARG A 183 -12.54 -20.24 9.40
C ARG A 183 -13.20 -18.93 8.99
N ARG A 184 -13.87 -18.25 9.92
CA ARG A 184 -14.44 -16.91 9.65
C ARG A 184 -13.37 -15.83 9.54
N LEU A 185 -12.23 -15.99 10.20
CA LEU A 185 -11.14 -15.02 10.19
C LEU A 185 -10.12 -15.29 9.07
N ILE A 186 -9.77 -16.54 8.86
CA ILE A 186 -8.70 -16.99 7.98
C ILE A 186 -9.22 -18.13 7.10
N SER A 187 -9.08 -17.96 5.78
CA SER A 187 -9.34 -19.00 4.79
C SER A 187 -8.04 -19.34 4.06
N GLY A 188 -7.69 -20.62 4.05
CA GLY A 188 -6.41 -21.08 3.50
C GLY A 188 -5.21 -20.39 4.18
N LYS A 189 -4.55 -19.51 3.42
CA LYS A 189 -3.35 -18.73 3.82
C LYS A 189 -3.60 -17.22 3.85
N ALA A 190 -4.84 -16.76 3.83
CA ALA A 190 -5.19 -15.35 3.77
C ALA A 190 -6.29 -15.02 4.79
N LEU A 191 -6.43 -13.74 5.13
CA LEU A 191 -7.60 -13.27 5.86
C LEU A 191 -8.83 -13.35 4.96
N THR A 192 -9.96 -13.77 5.52
CA THR A 192 -11.23 -13.59 4.81
C THR A 192 -11.57 -12.10 4.73
N PRO A 193 -12.42 -11.64 3.80
CA PRO A 193 -12.89 -10.26 3.76
C PRO A 193 -13.54 -9.80 5.08
N GLY A 194 -14.27 -10.70 5.75
CA GLY A 194 -14.85 -10.46 7.08
C GLY A 194 -13.79 -10.33 8.18
N GLY A 195 -12.78 -11.21 8.18
CA GLY A 195 -11.67 -11.20 9.11
C GLY A 195 -10.81 -9.94 8.97
N ALA A 196 -10.50 -9.53 7.73
CA ALA A 196 -9.79 -8.29 7.45
C ALA A 196 -10.55 -7.06 7.99
N THR A 197 -11.87 -7.00 7.75
CA THR A 197 -12.73 -5.92 8.26
C THR A 197 -12.74 -5.89 9.79
N LEU A 198 -12.85 -7.06 10.44
CA LEU A 198 -12.83 -7.16 11.89
C LEU A 198 -11.50 -6.67 12.47
N VAL A 199 -10.36 -7.14 11.94
CA VAL A 199 -9.02 -6.73 12.37
C VAL A 199 -8.86 -5.22 12.21
N TRP A 200 -9.27 -4.67 11.05
CA TRP A 200 -9.23 -3.24 10.79
C TRP A 200 -10.02 -2.45 11.83
N LEU A 201 -11.28 -2.82 12.06
CA LEU A 201 -12.16 -2.14 13.00
C LEU A 201 -11.63 -2.22 14.43
N VAL A 202 -11.24 -3.41 14.90
CA VAL A 202 -10.76 -3.61 16.28
C VAL A 202 -9.52 -2.75 16.53
N VAL A 203 -8.54 -2.78 15.63
CA VAL A 203 -7.30 -2.01 15.81
C VAL A 203 -7.54 -0.51 15.64
N ALA A 204 -8.37 -0.10 14.69
CA ALA A 204 -8.73 1.31 14.52
C ALA A 204 -9.48 1.87 15.73
N LEU A 205 -10.45 1.14 16.28
CA LEU A 205 -11.19 1.57 17.46
C LEU A 205 -10.29 1.60 18.70
N ALA A 206 -9.47 0.56 18.92
CA ALA A 206 -8.52 0.53 20.03
C ALA A 206 -7.53 1.70 19.95
N ARG A 207 -6.99 1.97 18.76
CA ARG A 207 -6.07 3.09 18.54
C ARG A 207 -6.77 4.44 18.71
N GLY A 208 -8.01 4.57 18.24
CA GLY A 208 -8.83 5.78 18.42
C GLY A 208 -9.11 6.06 19.90
N ALA A 209 -9.53 5.05 20.64
CA ALA A 209 -9.75 5.13 22.09
C ALA A 209 -8.48 5.52 22.85
N TRP A 210 -7.33 4.94 22.46
CA TRP A 210 -6.03 5.31 23.05
C TRP A 210 -5.61 6.74 22.74
N VAL A 211 -5.86 7.23 21.52
CA VAL A 211 -5.57 8.63 21.17
C VAL A 211 -6.45 9.59 21.97
N ALA A 212 -7.73 9.26 22.17
CA ALA A 212 -8.66 10.09 22.94
C ALA A 212 -8.36 10.11 24.44
N ARG A 213 -7.98 8.98 25.03
CA ARG A 213 -7.83 8.84 26.50
C ARG A 213 -6.38 8.77 26.99
N GLY A 214 -5.42 8.49 26.11
CA GLY A 214 -4.04 8.21 26.48
C GLY A 214 -3.26 9.41 27.01
N GLY A 215 -3.73 10.64 26.79
CA GLY A 215 -3.18 11.85 27.41
C GLY A 215 -3.50 11.91 28.90
N ALA A 216 -4.77 11.69 29.26
CA ALA A 216 -5.24 11.68 30.64
C ALA A 216 -4.61 10.53 31.44
N VAL A 217 -4.49 9.34 30.83
CA VAL A 217 -3.83 8.19 31.47
C VAL A 217 -2.34 8.46 31.73
N ARG A 218 -1.63 9.07 30.77
CA ARG A 218 -0.22 9.45 30.95
C ARG A 218 -0.04 10.52 32.02
N ALA A 219 -0.92 11.52 32.07
CA ALA A 219 -0.90 12.53 33.11
C ALA A 219 -1.15 11.93 34.51
N ALA A 220 -2.11 11.00 34.62
CA ALA A 220 -2.40 10.30 35.87
C ALA A 220 -1.25 9.37 36.32
N LEU A 221 -0.57 8.71 35.39
CA LEU A 221 0.60 7.88 35.68
C LEU A 221 1.82 8.73 36.09
N ALA A 222 2.05 9.86 35.43
CA ALA A 222 3.14 10.78 35.75
C ALA A 222 2.95 11.48 37.10
N ALA A 223 1.70 11.61 37.57
CA ALA A 223 1.37 12.14 38.88
C ALA A 223 1.55 11.12 40.03
N ARG A 224 1.92 9.86 39.75
CA ARG A 224 2.24 8.90 40.82
C ARG A 224 3.66 9.14 41.34
N PRO A 225 3.87 9.14 42.67
CA PRO A 225 5.22 9.21 43.23
C PRO A 225 6.05 8.00 42.78
N PRO A 226 7.39 8.15 42.64
CA PRO A 226 8.27 7.03 42.30
C PRO A 226 8.09 5.93 43.34
N ALA A 227 7.88 4.70 42.88
CA ALA A 227 7.78 3.55 43.77
C ALA A 227 9.14 3.36 44.46
N GLU A 228 9.14 3.43 45.79
CA GLU A 228 10.27 3.04 46.65
C GLU A 228 10.54 1.54 46.59
#